data_AF-A0A178AB28-F1
#
_entry.id   AF-A0A178AB28-F1
#
_cell.length_a   1.000
_cell.length_b   1.000
_cell.length_c   1.000
_cell.angle_alpha   90.00
_cell.angle_beta   90.00
_cell.angle_gamma   90.00
#
_symmetry.space_group_name_H-M   'P 1'
#
loop_
_entity.id
_entity.type
_entity.pdbx_description
1 polymer ?
#
loop_
_entity_poly.entity_id
_entity_poly.type
_entity_poly.pdbx_seq_one_letter_code
_entity_poly.pdbx_strand_id
1 'polypeptide(L)'
;MTSHRNGTVLCDTCRKIDFAYLMTCPDDQLGLPLVHSEDCELCAILTPNQRPGEQAHLTSYWFFHEAAMKASLGPPGMYACRETDWVSRDAARTFPSIALKVLVKPREPRSGFTDNIQEEPIVFCRPPKYSEDSNTLWRPSPLQEAAKYMAARAWLNECRNNHGAACNIDHGAACNAPSNRVQGMRLIDVHDSKVVDVKDLTNPRWIALSYVWGNEAQSTPIDMSCTERLPNRLPHTINDAIAVTKGLGYRYLWVDELCVDQLNTSHRTSQIKKMDQIYQGADLTIVAASGDHKNYGLPGVNKTSRRTHPVIHLDHATVFSIGPDPRASLRLSTWWTRAWTFQEGYLSRRLLVFSEHQVSNL
;
A
#
# COMPACT_ATOMS: atom_id res chain seq x y z
N MET A 1 -17.64 -20.80 -25.12
CA MET A 1 -16.36 -20.13 -24.78
C MET A 1 -15.37 -20.33 -25.91
N THR A 2 -14.72 -19.25 -26.32
CA THR A 2 -13.75 -19.17 -27.43
C THR A 2 -12.72 -18.07 -27.10
N SER A 3 -11.44 -18.26 -27.45
CA SER A 3 -10.38 -17.28 -27.16
C SER A 3 -10.50 -16.04 -28.06
N HIS A 4 -10.12 -14.86 -27.55
CA HIS A 4 -9.90 -13.67 -28.36
C HIS A 4 -8.56 -13.75 -29.13
N ARG A 5 -8.31 -12.78 -30.03
CA ARG A 5 -7.09 -12.67 -30.85
C ARG A 5 -5.77 -12.70 -30.05
N ASN A 6 -5.82 -12.43 -28.74
CA ASN A 6 -4.65 -12.46 -27.83
C ASN A 6 -4.64 -13.65 -26.85
N GLY A 7 -5.48 -14.67 -27.03
CA GLY A 7 -5.50 -15.86 -26.17
C GLY A 7 -6.36 -15.78 -24.90
N THR A 8 -6.89 -14.61 -24.54
CA THR A 8 -7.82 -14.42 -23.40
C THR A 8 -9.16 -15.14 -23.61
N VAL A 9 -9.63 -15.86 -22.58
CA VAL A 9 -10.93 -16.54 -22.58
C VAL A 9 -12.01 -15.68 -21.90
N LEU A 10 -13.04 -15.31 -22.67
CA LEU A 10 -14.20 -14.53 -22.18
C LEU A 10 -15.51 -15.29 -22.37
N CYS A 11 -16.50 -15.10 -21.49
CA CYS A 11 -17.87 -15.58 -21.71
C CYS A 11 -18.62 -14.72 -22.74
N ASP A 12 -19.74 -15.22 -23.26
CA ASP A 12 -20.50 -14.53 -24.31
C ASP A 12 -21.04 -13.17 -23.86
N THR A 13 -21.29 -12.98 -22.57
CA THR A 13 -21.74 -11.72 -22.00
C THR A 13 -20.60 -10.71 -21.87
N CYS A 14 -19.43 -11.16 -21.38
CA CYS A 14 -18.24 -10.31 -21.27
C CYS A 14 -17.69 -9.87 -22.64
N ARG A 15 -17.85 -10.67 -23.69
CA ARG A 15 -17.47 -10.28 -25.07
C ARG A 15 -18.31 -9.12 -25.63
N LYS A 16 -19.52 -8.91 -25.12
CA LYS A 16 -20.41 -7.83 -25.59
C LYS A 16 -20.04 -6.47 -24.99
N ILE A 17 -19.10 -6.43 -24.06
CA ILE A 17 -18.65 -5.18 -23.44
C ILE A 17 -17.75 -4.44 -24.43
N ASP A 18 -18.23 -3.31 -24.92
CA ASP A 18 -17.42 -2.39 -25.72
C ASP A 18 -16.62 -1.47 -24.78
N PHE A 19 -15.38 -1.87 -24.48
CA PHE A 19 -14.47 -1.07 -23.65
C PHE A 19 -14.03 0.24 -24.31
N ALA A 20 -14.07 0.36 -25.64
CA ALA A 20 -13.77 1.61 -26.32
C ALA A 20 -14.92 2.61 -26.16
N TYR A 21 -16.17 2.13 -26.25
CA TYR A 21 -17.36 2.91 -25.94
C TYR A 21 -17.38 3.33 -24.46
N LEU A 22 -17.09 2.41 -23.52
CA LEU A 22 -16.98 2.71 -22.09
C LEU A 22 -16.06 3.92 -21.85
N MET A 23 -14.88 3.93 -22.48
CA MET A 23 -13.87 5.00 -22.37
C MET A 23 -14.28 6.37 -22.91
N THR A 24 -15.35 6.46 -23.69
CA THR A 24 -15.79 7.69 -24.38
C THR A 24 -17.22 8.11 -24.04
N CYS A 25 -17.94 7.30 -23.25
CA CYS A 25 -19.35 7.51 -22.93
C CYS A 25 -19.52 8.64 -21.88
N PRO A 26 -20.27 9.72 -22.18
CA PRO A 26 -20.32 10.88 -21.30
C PRO A 26 -21.06 10.69 -19.98
N ASP A 27 -22.12 9.87 -19.88
CA ASP A 27 -22.86 9.64 -18.61
C ASP A 27 -23.89 8.46 -18.67
N ASP A 28 -24.16 7.93 -17.47
CA ASP A 28 -25.34 7.24 -16.89
C ASP A 28 -25.90 5.86 -17.32
N GLN A 29 -25.53 5.23 -18.44
CA GLN A 29 -26.21 3.96 -18.82
C GLN A 29 -25.28 2.81 -19.18
N LEU A 30 -24.60 2.26 -18.17
CA LEU A 30 -23.74 1.09 -18.34
C LEU A 30 -24.20 -0.07 -17.45
N GLY A 31 -25.50 -0.31 -17.47
CA GLY A 31 -26.14 -1.46 -16.86
C GLY A 31 -26.24 -2.65 -17.80
N LEU A 32 -25.13 -3.37 -18.01
CA LEU A 32 -25.18 -4.65 -18.72
C LEU A 32 -25.23 -5.79 -17.70
N PRO A 33 -26.35 -6.52 -17.57
CA PRO A 33 -26.41 -7.67 -16.67
C PRO A 33 -25.43 -8.73 -17.16
N LEU A 34 -24.32 -8.88 -16.45
CA LEU A 34 -23.31 -9.89 -16.72
C LEU A 34 -23.66 -11.20 -16.00
N VAL A 35 -23.80 -12.28 -16.76
CA VAL A 35 -23.89 -13.64 -16.20
C VAL A 35 -22.47 -14.13 -15.91
N HIS A 36 -22.20 -14.44 -14.63
CA HIS A 36 -20.90 -14.98 -14.20
C HIS A 36 -20.59 -16.32 -14.87
N SER A 37 -19.32 -16.55 -15.17
CA SER A 37 -18.84 -17.77 -15.79
C SER A 37 -17.44 -18.09 -15.29
N GLU A 38 -17.21 -19.34 -14.86
CA GLU A 38 -15.98 -19.74 -14.16
C GLU A 38 -14.74 -19.73 -15.06
N ASP A 39 -14.86 -20.10 -16.34
CA ASP A 39 -13.71 -20.07 -17.28
C ASP A 39 -13.55 -18.70 -17.98
N CYS A 40 -14.20 -17.64 -17.49
CA CYS A 40 -14.05 -16.29 -18.02
C CYS A 40 -13.07 -15.48 -17.19
N GLU A 41 -11.95 -15.07 -17.80
CA GLU A 41 -10.91 -14.30 -17.12
C GLU A 41 -11.45 -12.97 -16.58
N LEU A 42 -12.34 -12.30 -17.34
CA LEU A 42 -12.96 -11.06 -16.86
C LEU A 42 -13.88 -11.30 -15.68
N CYS A 43 -14.65 -12.39 -15.68
CA CYS A 43 -15.45 -12.76 -14.50
C CYS A 43 -14.55 -12.99 -13.28
N ALA A 44 -13.39 -13.62 -13.43
CA ALA A 44 -12.44 -13.83 -12.34
C ALA A 44 -11.88 -12.51 -11.76
N ILE A 45 -11.65 -11.48 -12.59
CA ILE A 45 -11.29 -10.14 -12.10
C ILE A 45 -12.43 -9.50 -11.31
N LEU A 46 -13.68 -9.75 -11.73
CA LEU A 46 -14.88 -9.18 -11.12
C LEU A 46 -15.31 -9.92 -9.83
N THR A 47 -14.68 -11.05 -9.49
CA THR A 47 -14.98 -11.89 -8.31
C THR A 47 -13.78 -12.18 -7.39
N PRO A 48 -12.94 -11.20 -7.01
CA PRO A 48 -11.64 -11.52 -6.41
C PRO A 48 -11.70 -12.11 -4.99
N ASN A 49 -12.86 -12.12 -4.32
CA ASN A 49 -13.00 -12.49 -2.91
C ASN A 49 -13.94 -13.69 -2.65
N GLN A 50 -13.93 -14.72 -3.50
CA GLN A 50 -14.58 -15.98 -3.12
C GLN A 50 -13.65 -16.84 -2.25
N ARG A 51 -14.09 -17.18 -1.03
CA ARG A 51 -13.42 -18.23 -0.25
C ARG A 51 -13.56 -19.56 -0.99
N PRO A 52 -12.57 -20.47 -0.92
CA PRO A 52 -12.71 -21.80 -1.51
C PRO A 52 -13.96 -22.50 -0.96
N GLY A 53 -14.96 -22.76 -1.81
CA GLY A 53 -16.22 -23.40 -1.44
C GLY A 53 -17.44 -22.47 -1.25
N GLU A 54 -17.26 -21.15 -1.24
CA GLU A 54 -18.38 -20.19 -1.29
C GLU A 54 -18.71 -19.85 -2.75
N GLN A 55 -19.75 -20.49 -3.31
CA GLN A 55 -20.36 -20.02 -4.56
C GLN A 55 -21.06 -18.68 -4.27
N ALA A 56 -20.39 -17.55 -4.50
CA ALA A 56 -21.11 -16.30 -4.51
C ALA A 56 -22.06 -16.34 -5.71
N HIS A 57 -23.37 -16.43 -5.43
CA HIS A 57 -24.40 -16.34 -6.44
C HIS A 57 -24.54 -14.88 -6.88
N LEU A 58 -23.60 -14.43 -7.71
CA LEU A 58 -23.56 -13.07 -8.25
C LEU A 58 -24.42 -13.01 -9.51
N THR A 59 -25.38 -12.08 -9.55
CA THR A 59 -26.43 -12.06 -10.58
C THR A 59 -26.18 -11.04 -11.69
N SER A 60 -25.46 -9.95 -11.41
CA SER A 60 -25.11 -8.93 -12.41
C SER A 60 -23.98 -8.03 -11.90
N TYR A 61 -23.17 -7.53 -12.84
CA TYR A 61 -22.19 -6.47 -12.63
C TYR A 61 -22.68 -5.21 -13.33
N TRP A 62 -22.41 -4.04 -12.77
CA TRP A 62 -22.74 -2.75 -13.36
C TRP A 62 -21.47 -1.94 -13.53
N PHE A 63 -21.33 -1.26 -14.66
CA PHE A 63 -20.22 -0.36 -14.95
C PHE A 63 -20.74 1.08 -14.82
N PHE A 64 -19.94 1.98 -14.27
CA PHE A 64 -20.30 3.39 -14.16
C PHE A 64 -19.12 4.28 -14.58
N HIS A 65 -19.43 5.44 -15.15
CA HIS A 65 -18.49 6.53 -15.34
C HIS A 65 -18.33 7.32 -14.03
N GLU A 66 -17.15 7.88 -13.75
CA GLU A 66 -16.86 8.58 -12.48
C GLU A 66 -17.78 9.80 -12.27
N ALA A 67 -18.11 10.53 -13.35
CA ALA A 67 -19.03 11.67 -13.31
C ALA A 67 -20.47 11.24 -12.98
N ALA A 68 -20.99 10.22 -13.65
CA ALA A 68 -22.28 9.59 -13.42
C ALA A 68 -22.49 9.09 -11.98
N MET A 69 -21.44 8.59 -11.31
CA MET A 69 -21.51 8.16 -9.91
C MET A 69 -21.83 9.31 -8.95
N LYS A 70 -21.25 10.50 -9.17
CA LYS A 70 -21.50 11.68 -8.34
C LYS A 70 -22.93 12.21 -8.48
N ALA A 71 -23.55 12.00 -9.64
CA ALA A 71 -24.92 12.45 -9.93
C ALA A 71 -26.00 11.41 -9.53
N SER A 72 -25.71 10.12 -9.61
CA SER A 72 -26.70 9.03 -9.44
C SER A 72 -26.86 8.52 -7.99
N LEU A 73 -25.91 8.81 -7.11
CA LEU A 73 -25.94 8.37 -5.72
C LEU A 73 -26.46 9.53 -4.84
N GLY A 74 -27.68 9.37 -4.31
CA GLY A 74 -28.30 10.33 -3.38
C GLY A 74 -27.49 10.57 -2.08
N PRO A 75 -28.07 11.22 -1.05
CA PRO A 75 -27.32 11.68 0.12
C PRO A 75 -26.53 10.55 0.82
N PRO A 76 -25.45 10.85 1.58
CA PRO A 76 -24.32 9.96 1.90
C PRO A 76 -24.58 8.71 2.78
N GLY A 77 -25.81 8.21 2.86
CA GLY A 77 -26.22 7.16 3.80
C GLY A 77 -26.75 5.86 3.19
N MET A 78 -26.88 5.72 1.86
CA MET A 78 -27.50 4.52 1.27
C MET A 78 -26.56 3.64 0.43
N TYR A 79 -25.39 4.15 0.03
CA TYR A 79 -24.38 3.40 -0.71
C TYR A 79 -23.00 3.81 -0.22
N ALA A 80 -22.23 2.87 0.33
CA ALA A 80 -20.83 3.11 0.67
C ALA A 80 -19.97 3.08 -0.61
N CYS A 81 -20.21 4.02 -1.53
CA CYS A 81 -19.11 4.51 -2.33
C CYS A 81 -18.26 5.34 -1.37
N ARG A 82 -17.41 4.66 -0.59
CA ARG A 82 -16.23 5.35 -0.07
C ARG A 82 -15.51 5.81 -1.32
N GLU A 83 -15.53 7.12 -1.57
CA GLU A 83 -14.40 7.77 -2.20
C GLU A 83 -13.20 7.21 -1.44
N THR A 84 -12.58 6.21 -2.03
CA THR A 84 -11.26 5.82 -1.63
C THR A 84 -10.48 7.11 -1.89
N ASP A 85 -10.16 7.89 -0.84
CA ASP A 85 -9.36 9.14 -0.88
C ASP A 85 -8.01 9.01 -1.63
N TRP A 86 -7.76 7.82 -2.18
CA TRP A 86 -6.71 7.32 -3.04
C TRP A 86 -6.62 8.05 -4.38
N VAL A 87 -7.73 8.52 -4.92
CA VAL A 87 -7.69 9.52 -6.01
C VAL A 87 -7.50 10.84 -5.30
N SER A 88 -6.30 11.41 -5.42
CA SER A 88 -5.84 12.55 -4.64
C SER A 88 -6.93 13.62 -4.49
N ARG A 89 -6.84 14.40 -3.40
CA ARG A 89 -7.55 15.68 -3.20
C ARG A 89 -7.35 16.72 -4.34
N ASP A 90 -6.74 16.31 -5.44
CA ASP A 90 -6.44 17.09 -6.63
C ASP A 90 -7.32 16.64 -7.81
N ALA A 91 -8.62 16.43 -7.54
CA ALA A 91 -9.69 16.16 -8.51
C ALA A 91 -9.88 17.25 -9.59
N ALA A 92 -8.99 18.25 -9.62
CA ALA A 92 -8.89 19.25 -10.67
C ALA A 92 -8.14 18.75 -11.92
N ARG A 93 -7.50 17.58 -11.90
CA ARG A 93 -6.82 17.00 -13.06
C ARG A 93 -7.64 15.84 -13.64
N THR A 94 -8.34 16.11 -14.74
CA THR A 94 -9.05 15.13 -15.57
C THR A 94 -8.12 13.97 -15.95
N PHE A 95 -8.38 12.78 -15.38
CA PHE A 95 -7.65 11.57 -15.70
C PHE A 95 -8.29 10.87 -16.92
N PRO A 96 -7.52 10.45 -17.94
CA PRO A 96 -8.04 9.75 -19.12
C PRO A 96 -8.30 8.24 -18.89
N SER A 97 -8.27 7.77 -17.63
CA SER A 97 -8.51 6.37 -17.25
C SER A 97 -9.84 6.25 -16.54
N ILE A 98 -10.71 5.33 -16.98
CA ILE A 98 -11.99 5.08 -16.31
C ILE A 98 -11.78 4.10 -15.14
N ALA A 99 -12.15 4.56 -13.94
CA ALA A 99 -12.39 3.70 -12.80
C ALA A 99 -13.76 3.01 -12.99
N LEU A 100 -13.77 1.70 -13.20
CA LEU A 100 -14.99 0.92 -13.32
C LEU A 100 -15.27 0.28 -11.96
N LYS A 101 -16.10 0.94 -11.14
CA LYS A 101 -16.56 0.33 -9.89
C LYS A 101 -17.62 -0.73 -10.19
N VAL A 102 -17.34 -1.97 -9.81
CA VAL A 102 -18.20 -3.11 -10.10
C VAL A 102 -19.03 -3.41 -8.86
N LEU A 103 -20.31 -3.04 -8.92
CA LEU A 103 -21.26 -3.35 -7.86
C LEU A 103 -21.73 -4.79 -8.01
N VAL A 104 -21.63 -5.54 -6.93
CA VAL A 104 -21.98 -6.95 -6.88
C VAL A 104 -23.26 -7.12 -6.07
N LYS A 105 -24.38 -7.44 -6.73
CA LYS A 105 -25.67 -7.67 -6.03
C LYS A 105 -25.82 -9.15 -5.65
N PRO A 106 -25.92 -9.49 -4.34
CA PRO A 106 -26.21 -10.87 -3.91
C PRO A 106 -27.63 -11.30 -4.29
N ARG A 107 -27.82 -12.61 -4.50
CA ARG A 107 -29.07 -13.22 -4.98
C ARG A 107 -30.26 -13.11 -4.01
N GLU A 108 -30.02 -12.96 -2.71
CA GLU A 108 -31.07 -12.78 -1.70
C GLU A 108 -30.70 -11.72 -0.65
N PRO A 109 -31.60 -10.79 -0.30
CA PRO A 109 -31.42 -9.95 0.88
C PRO A 109 -31.65 -10.82 2.12
N ARG A 110 -30.58 -11.24 2.80
CA ARG A 110 -30.73 -11.82 4.14
C ARG A 110 -31.17 -10.72 5.10
N SER A 111 -32.42 -10.80 5.57
CA SER A 111 -32.95 -9.91 6.60
C SER A 111 -32.05 -9.95 7.83
N GLY A 112 -31.46 -8.80 8.21
CA GLY A 112 -30.70 -8.64 9.45
C GLY A 112 -29.20 -8.37 9.30
N PHE A 113 -28.63 -8.31 8.09
CA PHE A 113 -27.27 -7.85 7.87
C PHE A 113 -27.24 -6.34 7.56
N THR A 114 -27.17 -5.52 8.61
CA THR A 114 -26.71 -4.13 8.50
C THR A 114 -25.18 -4.13 8.42
N ASP A 115 -24.64 -3.46 7.40
CA ASP A 115 -23.29 -2.85 7.36
C ASP A 115 -22.01 -3.68 7.17
N ASN A 116 -22.07 -4.90 6.63
CA ASN A 116 -20.86 -5.53 6.06
C ASN A 116 -20.99 -5.72 4.55
N ILE A 117 -20.91 -4.60 3.82
CA ILE A 117 -20.58 -4.59 2.40
C ILE A 117 -19.19 -5.24 2.30
N GLN A 118 -19.13 -6.51 1.89
CA GLN A 118 -17.87 -7.14 1.49
C GLN A 118 -17.22 -6.22 0.45
N GLU A 119 -15.95 -5.88 0.68
CA GLU A 119 -15.16 -4.95 -0.12
C GLU A 119 -15.41 -5.16 -1.62
N GLU A 120 -16.10 -4.22 -2.23
CA GLU A 120 -16.47 -4.26 -3.65
C GLU A 120 -15.19 -4.18 -4.48
N PRO A 121 -14.97 -5.09 -5.45
CA PRO A 121 -13.77 -5.04 -6.26
C PRO A 121 -13.78 -3.82 -7.18
N ILE A 122 -12.79 -2.94 -6.99
CA ILE A 122 -12.56 -1.83 -7.91
C ILE A 122 -11.72 -2.35 -9.07
N VAL A 123 -12.27 -2.24 -10.27
CA VAL A 123 -11.61 -2.66 -11.52
C VAL A 123 -11.27 -1.43 -12.34
N PHE A 124 -10.06 -1.39 -12.88
CA PHE A 124 -9.62 -0.29 -13.73
C PHE A 124 -9.51 -0.74 -15.17
N CYS A 125 -9.92 0.15 -16.08
CA CYS A 125 -9.79 -0.04 -17.52
C CYS A 125 -8.95 1.10 -18.10
N ARG A 126 -7.92 0.76 -18.88
CA ARG A 126 -7.05 1.74 -19.56
C ARG A 126 -6.79 1.39 -21.04
N PRO A 127 -6.49 2.37 -21.91
CA PRO A 127 -6.10 2.11 -23.31
C PRO A 127 -4.78 1.31 -23.43
N PRO A 128 -4.55 0.58 -24.54
CA PRO A 128 -3.41 -0.33 -24.71
C PRO A 128 -2.08 0.36 -25.01
N LYS A 129 -2.09 1.56 -25.60
CA LYS A 129 -0.89 2.36 -25.90
C LYS A 129 -0.96 3.66 -25.10
N TYR A 130 -0.49 3.62 -23.86
CA TYR A 130 -0.38 4.81 -23.04
C TYR A 130 1.07 4.95 -22.56
N SER A 131 1.73 6.08 -22.82
CA SER A 131 3.13 6.26 -22.48
C SER A 131 3.32 6.30 -20.96
N GLU A 132 4.38 5.67 -20.47
CA GLU A 132 4.79 5.69 -19.05
C GLU A 132 5.44 7.04 -18.66
N ASP A 133 5.12 8.14 -19.36
CA ASP A 133 5.79 9.42 -19.13
C ASP A 133 5.24 10.12 -17.88
N SER A 134 6.14 10.24 -16.90
CA SER A 134 6.36 11.23 -15.82
C SER A 134 5.19 11.79 -14.98
N ASN A 135 3.93 11.73 -15.42
CA ASN A 135 2.75 12.24 -14.70
C ASN A 135 1.84 11.11 -14.16
N THR A 136 2.36 9.89 -14.07
CA THR A 136 1.64 8.64 -13.71
C THR A 136 1.61 8.35 -12.21
N LEU A 137 2.07 9.26 -11.37
CA LEU A 137 2.36 9.05 -9.93
C LEU A 137 1.16 8.60 -9.09
N TRP A 138 -0.05 8.95 -9.53
CA TRP A 138 -1.31 8.68 -8.84
C TRP A 138 -2.24 7.78 -9.66
N ARG A 139 -1.72 7.16 -10.73
CA ARG A 139 -2.55 6.35 -11.63
C ARG A 139 -2.48 4.87 -11.25
N PRO A 140 -3.64 4.22 -11.07
CA PRO A 140 -3.73 2.78 -10.97
C PRO A 140 -2.97 2.12 -12.12
N SER A 141 -2.09 1.20 -11.77
CA SER A 141 -1.28 0.46 -12.73
C SER A 141 -1.26 -1.00 -12.32
N PRO A 142 -1.21 -1.94 -13.29
CA PRO A 142 -0.99 -3.34 -12.99
C PRO A 142 0.21 -3.51 -12.05
N LEU A 143 -0.03 -4.13 -10.90
CA LEU A 143 1.00 -4.41 -9.92
C LEU A 143 2.05 -5.34 -10.54
N GLN A 144 3.29 -4.89 -10.52
CA GLN A 144 4.44 -5.72 -10.88
C GLN A 144 4.90 -6.52 -9.65
N GLU A 145 5.50 -7.68 -9.88
CA GLU A 145 6.02 -8.53 -8.82
C GLU A 145 7.07 -7.81 -7.96
N ALA A 146 7.91 -6.98 -8.59
CA ALA A 146 8.89 -6.15 -7.90
C ALA A 146 8.34 -4.76 -7.54
N ALA A 147 8.63 -4.33 -6.31
CA ALA A 147 8.32 -3.00 -5.82
C ALA A 147 9.15 -1.96 -6.55
N LYS A 148 8.49 -1.06 -7.30
CA LYS A 148 9.14 0.09 -7.91
C LYS A 148 9.23 1.25 -6.92
N TYR A 149 10.45 1.63 -6.56
CA TYR A 149 10.69 2.78 -5.68
C TYR A 149 10.41 4.14 -6.33
N MET A 150 10.20 4.19 -7.66
CA MET A 150 9.88 5.41 -8.40
C MET A 150 8.61 6.10 -7.85
N ALA A 151 7.52 5.35 -7.70
CA ALA A 151 6.26 5.87 -7.18
C ALA A 151 6.42 6.35 -5.72
N ALA A 152 7.06 5.55 -4.87
CA ALA A 152 7.30 5.91 -3.47
C ALA A 152 8.16 7.18 -3.32
N ARG A 153 9.23 7.34 -4.14
CA ARG A 153 10.02 8.58 -4.17
C ARG A 153 9.19 9.77 -4.61
N ALA A 154 8.32 9.58 -5.58
CA ALA A 154 7.48 10.64 -6.08
C ALA A 154 6.39 11.05 -5.07
N TRP A 155 5.73 10.11 -4.39
CA TRP A 155 4.81 10.41 -3.29
C TRP A 155 5.49 11.18 -2.17
N LEU A 156 6.72 10.79 -1.83
CA LEU A 156 7.53 11.49 -0.83
C LEU A 156 7.85 12.92 -1.27
N ASN A 157 8.23 13.13 -2.54
CA ASN A 157 8.51 14.44 -3.09
C ASN A 157 7.25 15.33 -3.16
N GLU A 158 6.11 14.77 -3.58
CA GLU A 158 4.82 15.46 -3.58
C GLU A 158 4.46 15.94 -2.18
N CYS A 159 4.52 15.05 -1.21
CA CYS A 159 4.24 15.38 0.18
C CYS A 159 5.20 16.45 0.72
N ARG A 160 6.47 16.43 0.31
CA ARG A 160 7.47 17.44 0.72
C ARG A 160 7.23 18.82 0.11
N ASN A 161 6.84 18.85 -1.15
CA ASN A 161 6.78 20.10 -1.89
C ASN A 161 5.40 20.77 -1.79
N ASN A 162 4.33 19.99 -1.63
CA ASN A 162 2.96 20.47 -1.84
C ASN A 162 2.04 20.39 -0.60
N HIS A 163 2.42 19.66 0.47
CA HIS A 163 1.57 19.57 1.68
C HIS A 163 1.91 20.62 2.77
N GLY A 164 2.87 21.51 2.53
CA GLY A 164 3.22 22.60 3.44
C GLY A 164 3.47 22.16 4.88
N ALA A 165 3.09 22.99 5.86
CA ALA A 165 3.32 22.74 7.29
C ALA A 165 2.60 21.51 7.86
N ALA A 166 1.56 21.01 7.19
CA ALA A 166 0.79 19.85 7.64
C ALA A 166 1.62 18.55 7.60
N CYS A 167 2.54 18.42 6.62
CA CYS A 167 3.43 17.27 6.51
C CYS A 167 4.93 17.64 6.61
N ASN A 168 5.25 18.92 6.45
CA ASN A 168 6.60 19.47 6.55
C ASN A 168 6.64 20.44 7.70
N ILE A 169 6.76 19.92 8.92
CA ILE A 169 7.20 20.72 10.05
C ILE A 169 8.67 21.03 9.79
N ASP A 170 8.90 22.09 9.02
CA ASP A 170 10.14 22.82 9.00
C ASP A 170 10.13 23.70 10.24
N HIS A 171 11.00 23.39 11.20
CA HIS A 171 11.14 24.21 12.39
C HIS A 171 11.85 25.54 12.08
N GLY A 172 12.20 25.79 10.81
CA GLY A 172 12.80 27.02 10.32
C GLY A 172 14.22 27.21 10.85
N ALA A 173 14.93 28.19 10.28
CA ALA A 173 16.26 28.61 10.76
C ALA A 173 16.26 29.12 12.22
N ALA A 174 15.08 29.35 12.81
CA ALA A 174 14.91 29.78 14.19
C ALA A 174 14.95 28.62 15.21
N CYS A 175 14.86 27.36 14.77
CA CYS A 175 15.12 26.23 15.65
C CYS A 175 16.63 25.99 15.72
N ASN A 176 17.24 26.44 16.81
CA ASN A 176 18.59 26.02 17.20
C ASN A 176 18.57 24.61 17.80
N ALA A 177 17.62 23.75 17.43
CA ALA A 177 17.60 22.37 17.87
C ALA A 177 18.71 21.64 17.11
N PRO A 178 19.76 21.14 17.80
CA PRO A 178 20.81 20.41 17.13
C PRO A 178 20.18 19.26 16.36
N SER A 179 20.70 19.02 15.17
CA SER A 179 20.23 18.00 14.26
C SER A 179 20.37 16.57 14.82
N ASN A 180 20.94 16.45 16.02
CA ASN A 180 20.91 15.31 16.93
C ASN A 180 19.57 15.24 17.68
N ARG A 181 18.48 15.00 16.93
CA ARG A 181 17.09 15.14 17.41
C ARG A 181 16.74 14.28 18.62
N VAL A 182 17.43 13.15 18.83
CA VAL A 182 17.15 12.22 19.92
C VAL A 182 18.46 11.76 20.57
N GLN A 183 18.69 12.17 21.81
CA GLN A 183 19.94 11.87 22.52
C GLN A 183 20.14 10.36 22.71
N GLY A 184 21.33 9.86 22.36
CA GLY A 184 21.69 8.44 22.49
C GLY A 184 21.00 7.53 21.46
N MET A 185 20.34 8.09 20.46
CA MET A 185 19.78 7.32 19.36
C MET A 185 20.90 6.80 18.46
N ARG A 186 20.72 5.57 17.97
CA ARG A 186 21.59 4.96 16.96
C ARG A 186 20.83 4.75 15.66
N LEU A 187 21.55 4.74 14.55
CA LEU A 187 21.03 4.53 13.20
C LEU A 187 21.86 3.48 12.49
N ILE A 188 21.23 2.74 11.59
CA ILE A 188 21.92 1.87 10.65
C ILE A 188 22.33 2.71 9.45
N ASP A 189 23.63 2.82 9.22
CA ASP A 189 24.17 3.22 7.92
C ASP A 189 24.01 2.05 6.94
N VAL A 190 23.07 2.18 6.01
CA VAL A 190 22.75 1.09 5.08
C VAL A 190 23.85 0.89 4.03
N HIS A 191 24.67 1.90 3.76
CA HIS A 191 25.77 1.79 2.78
C HIS A 191 26.95 1.04 3.38
N ASP A 192 27.34 1.42 4.59
CA ASP A 192 28.49 0.82 5.29
C ASP A 192 28.11 -0.44 6.10
N SER A 193 26.81 -0.72 6.24
CA SER A 193 26.26 -1.84 7.01
C SER A 193 26.74 -1.82 8.46
N LYS A 194 26.63 -0.65 9.09
CA LYS A 194 27.05 -0.38 10.47
C LYS A 194 25.98 0.35 11.25
N VAL A 195 25.93 0.12 12.56
CA VAL A 195 25.19 0.94 13.50
C VAL A 195 26.09 2.08 13.96
N VAL A 196 25.60 3.30 13.84
CA VAL A 196 26.31 4.54 14.16
C VAL A 196 25.51 5.37 15.16
N ASP A 197 26.18 6.06 16.07
CA ASP A 197 25.53 6.99 16.99
C ASP A 197 25.11 8.27 16.25
N VAL A 198 23.87 8.74 16.49
CA VAL A 198 23.36 9.98 15.91
C VAL A 198 24.24 11.18 16.29
N LYS A 199 24.87 11.15 17.47
CA LYS A 199 25.72 12.23 17.98
C LYS A 199 26.92 12.54 17.06
N ASP A 200 27.37 11.54 16.29
CA ASP A 200 28.52 11.62 15.41
C ASP A 200 28.13 12.03 13.98
N LEU A 201 26.83 12.28 13.73
CA LEU A 201 26.28 12.62 12.42
C LEU A 201 25.86 14.08 12.35
N THR A 202 26.12 14.72 11.21
CA THR A 202 25.62 16.08 10.95
C THR A 202 24.28 16.01 10.21
N ASN A 203 23.20 16.41 10.88
CA ASN A 203 21.84 16.47 10.34
C ASN A 203 21.37 15.19 9.62
N PRO A 204 21.40 14.03 10.30
CA PRO A 204 20.96 12.79 9.70
C PRO A 204 19.46 12.83 9.37
N ARG A 205 19.12 12.49 8.14
CA ARG A 205 17.77 12.15 7.72
C ARG A 205 17.63 10.63 7.70
N TRP A 206 16.61 10.09 8.34
CA TRP A 206 16.42 8.65 8.44
C TRP A 206 15.00 8.22 8.09
N ILE A 207 14.91 6.94 7.74
CA ILE A 207 13.67 6.17 7.65
C ILE A 207 13.55 5.32 8.92
N ALA A 208 12.34 5.11 9.43
CA ALA A 208 12.08 4.14 10.49
C ALA A 208 11.43 2.88 9.92
N LEU A 209 11.67 1.72 10.54
CA LEU A 209 10.96 0.48 10.27
C LEU A 209 10.03 0.14 11.42
N SER A 210 8.77 -0.13 11.10
CA SER A 210 7.75 -0.61 12.03
C SER A 210 7.24 -1.98 11.53
N TYR A 211 7.43 -3.02 12.35
CA TYR A 211 7.21 -4.42 11.96
C TYR A 211 6.88 -5.30 13.17
N VAL A 212 6.39 -6.51 12.90
CA VAL A 212 6.12 -7.51 13.94
C VAL A 212 7.34 -8.41 14.11
N TRP A 213 7.85 -8.53 15.33
CA TRP A 213 9.01 -9.38 15.62
C TRP A 213 8.69 -10.88 15.46
N GLY A 214 7.54 -11.31 15.95
CA GLY A 214 7.10 -12.71 16.01
C GLY A 214 6.55 -13.06 17.39
N ASN A 215 6.31 -14.36 17.62
CA ASN A 215 6.01 -14.91 18.94
C ASN A 215 7.30 -15.05 19.78
N GLU A 216 7.18 -15.44 21.06
CA GLU A 216 8.32 -15.53 21.99
C GLU A 216 9.47 -16.41 21.46
N ALA A 217 9.15 -17.51 20.78
CA ALA A 217 10.15 -18.41 20.19
C ALA A 217 10.93 -17.78 19.02
N GLN A 218 10.35 -16.80 18.34
CA GLN A 218 10.92 -16.12 17.16
C GLN A 218 11.50 -14.73 17.49
N SER A 219 11.26 -14.23 18.71
CA SER A 219 11.58 -12.87 19.14
C SER A 219 12.94 -12.75 19.83
N THR A 220 13.86 -13.69 19.62
CA THR A 220 15.23 -13.59 20.16
C THR A 220 15.91 -12.34 19.60
N PRO A 221 16.31 -11.39 20.47
CA PRO A 221 16.97 -10.16 20.03
C PRO A 221 18.31 -10.45 19.36
N ILE A 222 18.64 -9.66 18.35
CA ILE A 222 19.99 -9.63 17.79
C ILE A 222 20.90 -8.84 18.73
N ASP A 223 21.91 -9.50 19.29
CA ASP A 223 22.89 -8.84 20.15
C ASP A 223 23.84 -7.97 19.32
N MET A 224 23.71 -6.66 19.49
CA MET A 224 24.57 -5.62 18.90
C MET A 224 25.51 -4.97 19.93
N SER A 225 25.62 -5.52 21.14
CA SER A 225 26.44 -4.94 22.22
C SER A 225 27.94 -4.99 21.92
N CYS A 226 28.39 -6.02 21.20
CA CYS A 226 29.80 -6.29 20.95
C CYS A 226 30.29 -5.87 19.55
N THR A 227 29.43 -5.34 18.69
CA THR A 227 29.78 -5.01 17.30
C THR A 227 28.97 -3.84 16.76
N GLU A 228 29.65 -2.95 16.04
CA GLU A 228 29.02 -1.91 15.25
C GLU A 228 28.60 -2.42 13.87
N ARG A 229 29.19 -3.51 13.37
CA ARG A 229 28.82 -4.10 12.07
C ARG A 229 27.56 -4.93 12.19
N LEU A 230 26.67 -4.77 11.20
CA LEU A 230 25.49 -5.60 11.07
C LEU A 230 25.90 -7.09 10.89
N PRO A 231 25.16 -8.03 11.49
CA PRO A 231 25.35 -9.45 11.26
C PRO A 231 25.19 -9.82 9.78
N ASN A 232 25.93 -10.84 9.33
CA ASN A 232 25.81 -11.36 7.97
C ASN A 232 24.42 -11.95 7.65
N ARG A 233 23.68 -12.39 8.68
CA ARG A 233 22.35 -12.94 8.56
C ARG A 233 21.37 -12.06 9.32
N LEU A 234 20.66 -11.22 8.58
CA LEU A 234 19.57 -10.41 9.10
C LEU A 234 18.22 -11.08 8.80
N PRO A 235 17.21 -10.88 9.66
CA PRO A 235 15.82 -11.19 9.32
C PRO A 235 15.41 -10.57 7.99
N HIS A 236 14.60 -11.29 7.22
CA HIS A 236 14.21 -10.87 5.87
C HIS A 236 13.56 -9.47 5.87
N THR A 237 12.67 -9.17 6.81
CA THR A 237 12.00 -7.86 6.89
C THR A 237 12.99 -6.71 7.09
N ILE A 238 14.04 -6.92 7.90
CA ILE A 238 15.08 -5.92 8.13
C ILE A 238 15.94 -5.75 6.87
N ASN A 239 16.34 -6.85 6.23
CA ASN A 239 17.14 -6.80 5.00
C ASN A 239 16.38 -6.12 3.84
N ASP A 240 15.07 -6.37 3.74
CA ASP A 240 14.20 -5.73 2.77
C ASP A 240 14.04 -4.23 3.08
N ALA A 241 13.89 -3.86 4.36
CA ALA A 241 13.84 -2.45 4.76
C ALA A 241 15.14 -1.70 4.43
N ILE A 242 16.31 -2.35 4.58
CA ILE A 242 17.60 -1.81 4.14
C ILE A 242 17.58 -1.56 2.62
N ALA A 243 17.09 -2.51 1.83
CA ALA A 243 16.98 -2.38 0.37
C ALA A 243 16.02 -1.24 -0.03
N VAL A 244 14.85 -1.15 0.61
CA VAL A 244 13.89 -0.06 0.40
C VAL A 244 14.52 1.30 0.75
N THR A 245 15.24 1.38 1.88
CA THR A 245 15.90 2.62 2.32
C THR A 245 16.91 3.13 1.28
N LYS A 246 17.77 2.22 0.78
CA LYS A 246 18.68 2.52 -0.35
C LYS A 246 17.91 2.94 -1.59
N GLY A 247 16.86 2.19 -1.92
CA GLY A 247 15.99 2.45 -3.07
C GLY A 247 15.32 3.82 -3.01
N LEU A 248 14.99 4.33 -1.83
CA LEU A 248 14.40 5.66 -1.65
C LEU A 248 15.44 6.79 -1.62
N GLY A 249 16.73 6.48 -1.67
CA GLY A 249 17.82 7.46 -1.65
C GLY A 249 18.22 7.92 -0.24
N TYR A 250 17.95 7.12 0.79
CA TYR A 250 18.35 7.40 2.17
C TYR A 250 19.55 6.56 2.58
N ARG A 251 20.37 7.14 3.45
CA ARG A 251 21.54 6.49 4.04
C ARG A 251 21.26 5.85 5.40
N TYR A 252 20.32 6.40 6.16
CA TYR A 252 20.08 5.97 7.53
C TYR A 252 18.72 5.32 7.71
N LEU A 253 18.71 4.16 8.38
CA LEU A 253 17.52 3.42 8.78
C LEU A 253 17.53 3.24 10.29
N TRP A 254 16.39 3.43 10.94
CA TRP A 254 16.18 3.06 12.33
C TRP A 254 15.36 1.77 12.42
N VAL A 255 15.87 0.80 13.18
CA VAL A 255 15.21 -0.48 13.49
C VAL A 255 15.32 -0.70 14.99
N ASP A 256 14.21 -0.88 15.68
CA ASP A 256 14.17 -1.03 17.14
C ASP A 256 15.09 -2.15 17.65
N GLU A 257 15.08 -3.32 17.01
CA GLU A 257 15.87 -4.49 17.41
C GLU A 257 17.38 -4.26 17.32
N LEU A 258 17.85 -3.45 16.37
CA LEU A 258 19.28 -3.23 16.11
C LEU A 258 19.80 -1.91 16.70
N CYS A 259 18.98 -0.86 16.65
CA CYS A 259 19.36 0.46 17.13
C CYS A 259 19.20 0.59 18.65
N VAL A 260 18.35 -0.21 19.29
CA VAL A 260 18.20 -0.25 20.75
C VAL A 260 18.94 -1.45 21.31
N ASP A 261 19.85 -1.21 22.26
CA ASP A 261 20.52 -2.30 22.99
C ASP A 261 19.49 -3.02 23.86
N GLN A 262 19.08 -4.21 23.42
CA GLN A 262 18.03 -5.00 24.05
C GLN A 262 18.49 -5.69 25.35
N LEU A 263 19.81 -5.86 25.51
CA LEU A 263 20.41 -6.50 26.69
C LEU A 263 20.69 -5.49 27.81
N ASN A 264 20.87 -4.21 27.45
CA ASN A 264 21.02 -3.13 28.42
C ASN A 264 19.66 -2.50 28.78
N THR A 265 19.09 -2.94 29.90
CA THR A 265 17.80 -2.43 30.42
C THR A 265 17.74 -0.91 30.52
N SER A 266 18.81 -0.28 31.02
CA SER A 266 18.82 1.18 31.21
C SER A 266 18.75 1.93 29.87
N HIS A 267 19.50 1.45 28.87
CA HIS A 267 19.50 2.01 27.53
C HIS A 267 18.16 1.76 26.84
N ARG A 268 17.67 0.51 26.89
CA ARG A 268 16.36 0.14 26.35
C ARG A 268 15.23 1.00 26.89
N THR A 269 15.14 1.17 28.20
CA THR A 269 14.12 2.02 28.83
C THR A 269 14.26 3.49 28.39
N SER A 270 15.49 4.00 28.24
CA SER A 270 15.73 5.36 27.73
C SER A 270 15.25 5.53 26.29
N GLN A 271 15.52 4.56 25.41
CA GLN A 271 15.11 4.61 24.00
C GLN A 271 13.59 4.46 23.84
N ILE A 272 12.95 3.58 24.61
CA ILE A 272 11.49 3.40 24.58
C ILE A 272 10.79 4.71 24.94
N LYS A 273 11.29 5.44 25.94
CA LYS A 273 10.77 6.77 26.32
C LYS A 273 10.93 7.85 25.24
N LYS A 274 11.70 7.57 24.19
CA LYS A 274 12.01 8.48 23.08
C LYS A 274 11.47 7.98 21.74
N MET A 275 10.73 6.86 21.71
CA MET A 275 10.16 6.30 20.47
C MET A 275 9.24 7.30 19.78
N ASP A 276 8.55 8.14 20.55
CA ASP A 276 7.75 9.24 20.03
C ASP A 276 8.57 10.19 19.15
N GLN A 277 9.72 10.65 19.66
CA GLN A 277 10.61 11.56 18.94
C GLN A 277 11.28 10.88 17.75
N ILE A 278 11.56 9.58 17.85
CA ILE A 278 12.18 8.79 16.78
C ILE A 278 11.23 8.69 15.58
N TYR A 279 9.99 8.26 15.79
CA TYR A 279 8.99 8.13 14.71
C TYR A 279 8.54 9.49 14.18
N GLN A 280 8.37 10.49 15.06
CA GLN A 280 8.03 11.86 14.65
C GLN A 280 9.16 12.53 13.86
N GLY A 281 10.41 12.21 14.17
CA GLY A 281 11.60 12.76 13.52
C GLY A 281 11.96 12.10 12.20
N ALA A 282 11.48 10.87 11.96
CA ALA A 282 11.69 10.14 10.72
C ALA A 282 11.01 10.87 9.54
N ASP A 283 11.67 10.84 8.38
CA ASP A 283 11.05 11.41 7.17
C ASP A 283 9.90 10.56 6.62
N LEU A 284 10.02 9.25 6.84
CA LEU A 284 9.12 8.20 6.39
C LEU A 284 9.27 6.99 7.31
N THR A 285 8.17 6.30 7.58
CA THR A 285 8.17 5.01 8.28
C THR A 285 7.71 3.92 7.33
N ILE A 286 8.55 2.89 7.14
CA ILE A 286 8.19 1.67 6.45
C ILE A 286 7.35 0.82 7.41
N VAL A 287 6.16 0.43 6.99
CA VAL A 287 5.28 -0.45 7.75
C VAL A 287 5.21 -1.82 7.07
N ALA A 288 5.68 -2.85 7.77
CA ALA A 288 5.49 -4.24 7.37
C ALA A 288 4.11 -4.70 7.85
N ALA A 289 3.07 -4.45 7.05
CA ALA A 289 1.70 -4.89 7.33
C ALA A 289 1.44 -6.34 6.90
N SER A 290 2.42 -6.97 6.28
CA SER A 290 2.42 -8.37 5.87
C SER A 290 3.23 -9.25 6.79
N GLY A 291 2.75 -10.48 6.98
CA GLY A 291 3.36 -11.45 7.88
C GLY A 291 3.09 -11.16 9.35
N ASP A 292 3.54 -12.09 10.19
CA ASP A 292 3.38 -12.08 11.65
C ASP A 292 4.72 -12.11 12.40
N HIS A 293 5.85 -12.06 11.67
CA HIS A 293 7.20 -12.15 12.23
C HIS A 293 8.26 -11.48 11.34
N LYS A 294 9.45 -11.25 11.91
CA LYS A 294 10.58 -10.55 11.27
C LYS A 294 11.25 -11.25 10.09
N ASN A 295 10.97 -12.55 9.92
CA ASN A 295 11.51 -13.36 8.83
C ASN A 295 10.59 -13.45 7.60
N TYR A 296 9.46 -12.73 7.59
CA TYR A 296 8.52 -12.76 6.48
C TYR A 296 9.06 -11.99 5.26
N GLY A 297 9.62 -10.81 5.50
CA GLY A 297 10.05 -9.89 4.44
C GLY A 297 8.97 -8.86 4.06
N LEU A 298 9.29 -8.03 3.08
CA LEU A 298 8.39 -7.02 2.53
C LEU A 298 7.92 -7.44 1.13
N PRO A 299 6.61 -7.66 0.89
CA PRO A 299 6.11 -8.10 -0.41
C PRO A 299 6.56 -7.22 -1.59
N GLY A 300 7.20 -7.87 -2.55
CA GLY A 300 7.78 -7.26 -3.75
C GLY A 300 9.19 -6.72 -3.55
N VAL A 301 9.85 -7.01 -2.44
CA VAL A 301 11.25 -6.63 -2.19
C VAL A 301 12.12 -7.89 -2.12
N ASN A 302 13.29 -7.82 -2.75
CA ASN A 302 14.27 -8.92 -2.80
C ASN A 302 13.63 -10.27 -3.19
N LYS A 303 13.50 -11.20 -2.23
CA LYS A 303 13.00 -12.58 -2.44
C LYS A 303 11.56 -12.78 -1.97
N THR A 304 10.95 -11.76 -1.37
CA THR A 304 9.59 -11.88 -0.84
C THR A 304 8.60 -11.52 -1.94
N SER A 305 7.99 -12.54 -2.54
CA SER A 305 7.00 -12.37 -3.59
C SER A 305 5.76 -11.64 -3.09
N ARG A 306 5.21 -10.77 -3.94
CA ARG A 306 3.93 -10.11 -3.72
C ARG A 306 2.81 -10.89 -4.40
N ARG A 307 1.60 -10.89 -3.84
CA ARG A 307 0.43 -11.38 -4.54
C ARG A 307 0.08 -10.41 -5.66
N THR A 308 0.16 -10.90 -6.89
CA THR A 308 -0.28 -10.15 -8.06
C THR A 308 -1.80 -10.26 -8.20
N HIS A 309 -2.40 -9.25 -8.85
CA HIS A 309 -3.80 -9.27 -9.22
C HIS A 309 -3.93 -9.69 -10.68
N PRO A 310 -5.03 -10.34 -11.07
CA PRO A 310 -5.21 -10.73 -12.47
C PRO A 310 -5.29 -9.48 -13.37
N VAL A 311 -4.66 -9.58 -14.54
CA VAL A 311 -4.60 -8.52 -15.55
C VAL A 311 -5.01 -9.15 -16.88
N ILE A 312 -5.94 -8.51 -17.57
CA ILE A 312 -6.39 -8.93 -18.90
C ILE A 312 -5.99 -7.88 -19.92
N HIS A 313 -5.43 -8.36 -21.03
CA HIS A 313 -5.07 -7.53 -22.17
C HIS A 313 -6.05 -7.79 -23.33
N LEU A 314 -6.96 -6.85 -23.53
CA LEU A 314 -7.89 -6.79 -24.65
C LEU A 314 -7.30 -5.97 -25.79
N ASP A 315 -7.86 -6.12 -27.00
CA ASP A 315 -7.39 -5.43 -28.21
C ASP A 315 -7.38 -3.89 -28.05
N HIS A 316 -8.31 -3.34 -27.28
CA HIS A 316 -8.50 -1.90 -27.07
C HIS A 316 -8.45 -1.47 -25.60
N ALA A 317 -8.11 -2.37 -24.68
CA ALA A 317 -8.07 -2.06 -23.25
C ALA A 317 -7.18 -3.02 -22.45
N THR A 318 -6.63 -2.55 -21.34
CA THR A 318 -6.11 -3.39 -20.26
C THR A 318 -7.01 -3.26 -19.04
N VAL A 319 -7.46 -4.39 -18.51
CA VAL A 319 -8.37 -4.47 -17.36
C VAL A 319 -7.65 -5.15 -16.20
N PHE A 320 -7.71 -4.56 -15.01
CA PHE A 320 -7.02 -5.11 -13.83
C PHE A 320 -7.72 -4.71 -12.52
N SER A 321 -7.53 -5.51 -11.48
CA SER A 321 -7.92 -5.17 -10.10
C SER A 321 -6.77 -4.47 -9.37
N ILE A 322 -7.10 -3.49 -8.52
CA ILE A 322 -6.13 -2.83 -7.62
C ILE A 322 -5.98 -3.50 -6.25
N GLY A 323 -6.71 -4.60 -6.03
CA GLY A 323 -6.73 -5.29 -4.74
C GLY A 323 -7.61 -4.60 -3.69
N PRO A 324 -7.56 -5.09 -2.44
CA PRO A 324 -8.37 -4.56 -1.34
C PRO A 324 -7.97 -3.13 -0.97
N ASP A 325 -8.86 -2.39 -0.29
CA ASP A 325 -8.51 -1.07 0.27
C ASP A 325 -7.32 -1.25 1.24
N PRO A 326 -6.23 -0.49 1.08
CA PRO A 326 -5.04 -0.72 1.90
C PRO A 326 -5.20 -0.21 3.33
N ARG A 327 -6.15 0.69 3.64
CA ARG A 327 -6.47 1.02 5.04
C ARG A 327 -7.19 -0.14 5.71
N ALA A 328 -8.11 -0.79 5.00
CA ALA A 328 -8.74 -2.02 5.47
C ALA A 328 -7.72 -3.16 5.61
N SER A 329 -6.87 -3.35 4.60
CA SER A 329 -5.76 -4.33 4.64
C SER A 329 -4.83 -4.09 5.82
N LEU A 330 -4.48 -2.82 6.09
CA LEU A 330 -3.69 -2.45 7.24
C LEU A 330 -4.43 -2.77 8.54
N ARG A 331 -5.72 -2.40 8.67
CA ARG A 331 -6.53 -2.68 9.87
C ARG A 331 -6.68 -4.17 10.18
N LEU A 332 -6.68 -5.02 9.16
CA LEU A 332 -6.76 -6.48 9.27
C LEU A 332 -5.40 -7.14 9.54
N SER A 333 -4.29 -6.40 9.44
CA SER A 333 -2.95 -6.95 9.65
C SER A 333 -2.66 -7.27 11.12
N THR A 334 -1.78 -8.25 11.35
CA THR A 334 -1.18 -8.52 12.67
C THR A 334 -0.47 -7.30 13.25
N TRP A 335 0.05 -6.42 12.39
CA TRP A 335 0.67 -5.17 12.80
C TRP A 335 -0.33 -4.25 13.52
N TRP A 336 -1.55 -4.10 13.01
CA TRP A 336 -2.55 -3.19 13.57
C TRP A 336 -3.11 -3.63 14.93
N THR A 337 -3.01 -4.91 15.26
CA THR A 337 -3.52 -5.43 16.55
C THR A 337 -2.62 -5.11 17.74
N ARG A 338 -1.40 -4.61 17.50
CA ARG A 338 -0.42 -4.32 18.55
C ARG A 338 -0.58 -2.91 19.09
N ALA A 339 -0.62 -2.76 20.42
CA ALA A 339 -0.75 -1.44 21.04
C ALA A 339 0.38 -0.46 20.65
N TRP A 340 1.61 -0.98 20.49
CA TRP A 340 2.78 -0.18 20.14
C TRP A 340 2.65 0.47 18.76
N THR A 341 2.10 -0.25 17.77
CA THR A 341 2.03 0.23 16.39
C THR A 341 1.10 1.42 16.20
N PHE A 342 0.19 1.66 17.16
CA PHE A 342 -0.58 2.91 17.23
C PHE A 342 0.34 4.13 17.36
N GLN A 343 1.31 4.09 18.28
CA GLN A 343 2.28 5.18 18.46
C GLN A 343 3.15 5.35 17.21
N GLU A 344 3.62 4.23 16.65
CA GLU A 344 4.51 4.21 15.49
C GLU A 344 3.81 4.78 14.25
N GLY A 345 2.56 4.37 14.01
CA GLY A 345 1.74 4.86 12.91
C GLY A 345 1.33 6.32 13.08
N TYR A 346 0.81 6.68 14.26
CA TYR A 346 0.23 7.99 14.52
C TYR A 346 1.26 9.12 14.56
N LEU A 347 2.45 8.86 15.11
CA LEU A 347 3.50 9.87 15.24
C LEU A 347 4.33 10.02 13.97
N SER A 348 4.32 9.02 13.09
CA SER A 348 4.99 9.09 11.80
C SER A 348 4.33 10.11 10.89
N ARG A 349 5.14 10.96 10.25
CA ARG A 349 4.64 11.98 9.31
C ARG A 349 4.13 11.40 8.00
N ARG A 350 4.66 10.25 7.60
CA ARG A 350 4.39 9.55 6.36
C ARG A 350 4.55 8.06 6.59
N LEU A 351 3.61 7.27 6.10
CA LEU A 351 3.70 5.81 6.15
C LEU A 351 3.86 5.26 4.73
N LEU A 352 4.83 4.37 4.55
CA LEU A 352 4.94 3.52 3.36
C LEU A 352 4.62 2.09 3.78
N VAL A 353 3.39 1.68 3.49
CA VAL A 353 2.84 0.40 3.94
C VAL A 353 3.07 -0.66 2.88
N PHE A 354 3.68 -1.78 3.27
CA PHE A 354 3.82 -2.98 2.47
C PHE A 354 2.80 -4.01 2.95
N SER A 355 1.79 -4.30 2.12
CA SER A 355 0.82 -5.37 2.34
C SER A 355 1.00 -6.50 1.31
N GLU A 356 0.25 -7.59 1.46
CA GLU A 356 0.30 -8.75 0.58
C GLU A 356 0.03 -8.40 -0.88
N HIS A 357 -0.79 -7.37 -1.06
CA HIS A 357 -1.40 -6.99 -2.33
C HIS A 357 -0.72 -5.77 -2.95
N GLN A 358 -0.20 -4.84 -2.13
CA GLN A 358 0.27 -3.56 -2.66
C GLN A 358 1.25 -2.84 -1.75
N VAL A 359 1.86 -1.79 -2.31
CA VAL A 359 2.57 -0.77 -1.54
C VAL A 359 1.78 0.52 -1.65
N SER A 360 1.48 1.12 -0.51
CA SER A 360 0.62 2.30 -0.41
C SER A 360 1.25 3.37 0.48
N ASN A 361 1.04 4.64 0.12
CA ASN A 361 1.29 5.75 1.04
C ASN A 361 0.05 6.00 1.92
N LEU A 362 0.24 6.17 3.23
CA LEU A 362 -0.81 6.58 4.17
C LEU A 362 -0.39 7.81 4.96
#